data_AF-A0A2V6LB92-F1
#
_entry.id   AF-A0A2V6LB92-F1
#
_cell.length_a   1.000
_cell.length_b   1.000
_cell.length_c   1.000
_cell.angle_alpha   90.00
_cell.angle_beta   90.00
_cell.angle_gamma   90.00
#
_symmetry.space_group_name_H-M   'P 1'
#
loop_
_entity.id
_entity.type
_entity.pdbx_description
1 polymer ?
#
loop_
_entity_poly.entity_id
_entity_poly.type
_entity_poly.pdbx_seq_one_letter_code
_entity_poly.pdbx_strand_id
1 'polypeptide(L)' 'MDLYFLRHGEADWPDWEKSDDERPLTKRGKKEMHEVAAFL' A
#
# COMPACT_ATOMS: atom_id res chain seq x y z
N MET A 1 -10.70 -1.04 24.23
CA MET A 1 -11.03 -0.52 22.88
C MET A 1 -9.72 -0.55 22.16
N ASP A 2 -9.69 -1.25 21.04
CA ASP A 2 -8.43 -1.57 20.39
C ASP A 2 -8.34 -0.75 19.11
N LEU A 3 -7.24 -0.03 18.95
CA LEU A 3 -6.97 0.86 17.83
C LEU A 3 -5.68 0.39 17.17
N TYR A 4 -5.77 0.09 15.88
CA TYR A 4 -4.65 -0.43 15.09
C TYR A 4 -4.30 0.57 13.99
N PHE A 5 -3.02 0.89 13.87
CA PHE A 5 -2.49 1.74 12.81
C PHE A 5 -1.78 0.88 11.77
N LEU A 6 -2.25 0.95 10.53
CA LEU A 6 -1.67 0.27 9.39
C LEU A 6 -1.09 1.31 8.42
N ARG A 7 0.17 1.12 8.02
CA ARG A 7 0.78 1.92 6.95
C ARG A 7 0.27 1.41 5.60
N HIS A 8 0.18 2.31 4.61
CA HIS A 8 -0.10 1.91 3.23
C HIS A 8 0.94 0.91 2.71
N GLY A 9 0.54 0.05 1.77
CA GLY A 9 1.46 -0.86 1.09
C GLY A 9 2.42 -0.11 0.15
N GLU A 10 3.39 -0.83 -0.41
CA GLU A 10 4.34 -0.24 -1.35
C GLU A 10 3.64 0.47 -2.52
N ALA A 11 4.01 1.73 -2.72
CA ALA A 11 3.47 2.60 -3.76
C ALA A 11 4.58 3.39 -4.46
N ASP A 12 5.85 2.98 -4.39
CA ASP A 12 6.93 3.74 -5.02
C ASP A 12 6.99 3.47 -6.52
N TRP A 13 6.98 4.55 -7.30
CA TRP A 13 7.03 4.53 -8.77
C TRP A 13 8.08 5.53 -9.25
N PRO A 14 9.21 5.08 -9.82
CA PRO A 14 10.31 5.98 -10.21
C PRO A 14 9.94 7.02 -11.26
N ASP A 15 9.06 6.65 -12.21
CA ASP A 15 8.64 7.50 -13.34
C ASP A 15 7.20 8.02 -13.16
N TRP A 16 6.78 8.29 -11.92
CA TRP A 16 5.44 8.80 -11.65
C TRP A 16 5.33 10.30 -11.93
N GLU A 17 4.56 10.65 -12.94
CA GLU A 17 4.41 12.04 -13.40
C GLU A 17 3.12 12.72 -12.94
N LYS A 18 2.22 11.99 -12.26
CA LYS A 18 0.94 12.52 -11.75
C LYS A 18 1.06 12.98 -10.30
N SER A 19 -0.05 13.47 -9.76
CA SER A 19 -0.16 13.87 -8.36
C SER A 19 0.17 12.72 -7.39
N ASP A 20 0.71 13.07 -6.23
CA ASP A 20 1.15 12.12 -5.19
C ASP A 20 -0.02 11.30 -4.62
N ASP A 21 -1.17 11.94 -4.43
CA ASP A 21 -2.41 11.33 -3.93
C ASP A 21 -3.05 10.34 -4.91
N GLU A 22 -2.73 10.44 -6.19
CA GLU A 22 -3.18 9.50 -7.22
C GLU A 22 -2.32 8.22 -7.29
N ARG A 23 -1.22 8.13 -6.53
CA ARG A 23 -0.23 7.07 -6.68
C ARG A 23 -0.76 5.71 -6.23
N PRO A 24 -0.91 4.73 -7.14
CA PRO A 24 -1.47 3.44 -6.77
C PRO A 24 -0.42 2.56 -6.07
N LEU A 25 -0.89 1.54 -5.33
CA LEU A 25 -0.02 0.46 -4.88
C LEU A 25 0.64 -0.25 -6.08
N THR A 26 1.92 -0.61 -5.93
CA THR A 26 2.63 -1.47 -6.88
C THR A 26 1.99 -2.87 -6.90
N LYS A 27 2.31 -3.68 -7.91
CA LYS A 27 1.88 -5.10 -7.93
C LYS A 27 2.38 -5.85 -6.68
N ARG A 28 3.61 -5.56 -6.23
CA ARG A 28 4.17 -6.15 -5.02
C ARG A 28 3.44 -5.64 -3.77
N GLY A 29 3.23 -4.33 -3.64
CA GLY A 29 2.48 -3.74 -2.54
C GLY A 29 1.05 -4.29 -2.41
N LYS A 30 0.36 -4.54 -3.52
CA LYS A 30 -0.95 -5.23 -3.51
C LYS A 30 -0.87 -6.66 -2.96
N LYS A 31 0.14 -7.42 -3.38
CA LYS A 31 0.34 -8.81 -2.92
C LYS A 31 0.66 -8.85 -1.43
N GLU A 32 1.61 -8.03 -0.96
CA GLU A 32 2.00 -7.94 0.44
C GLU A 32 0.82 -7.53 1.32
N MET A 33 0.00 -6.57 0.86
CA MET A 33 -1.17 -6.15 1.62
C MET A 33 -2.27 -7.21 1.68
N HIS A 34 -2.39 -8.05 0.64
CA HIS A 34 -3.28 -9.20 0.68
C HIS A 34 -2.82 -10.24 1.70
N GLU A 35 -1.51 -10.51 1.80
CA GLU A 35 -0.94 -11.43 2.79
C GLU A 35 -1.13 -10.91 4.22
N VAL A 36 -0.92 -9.61 4.46
CA VAL A 36 -1.18 -8.98 5.77
C VAL A 36 -2.66 -9.05 6.12
N ALA A 37 -3.56 -8.77 5.17
CA ALA A 37 -5.00 -8.84 5.39
C ALA A 37 -5.51 -10.27 5.64
N ALA A 38 -4.80 -11.29 5.13
CA ALA A 38 -5.13 -12.69 5.43
C ALA A 38 -4.62 -13.15 6.80
N PHE A 39 -3.61 -12.46 7.36
CA PHE A 39 -3.02 -12.77 8.65
C PHE A 39 -3.75 -12.11 9.83
N LEU A 40 -4.20 -10.86 9.64
CA LEU A 40 -4.94 -10.08 10.65
C LEU A 40 -6.41 -10.52 10.76
#